data_AF-A0A7G5Z9Z8-F1
#
_entry.id   AF-A0A7G5Z9Z8-F1
#
_cell.length_a   1.000
_cell.length_b   1.000
_cell.length_c   1.000
_cell.angle_alpha   90.00
_cell.angle_beta   90.00
_cell.angle_gamma   90.00
#
_symmetry.space_group_name_H-M   'P 1'
#
loop_
_entity.id
_entity.type
_entity.pdbx_description
1 polymer ?
#
loop_
_entity_poly.entity_id
_entity_poly.type
_entity_poly.pdbx_seq_one_letter_code
_entity_poly.pdbx_strand_id
1 'polypeptide(L)'
;MATRREQPACLLAPLQAKQPGFRAEEVGLALGRAYLASGRQEEAGAQLENVAERFGSVETRVELALWALANGKEALAQRELKEIEHARRHMTKYTRGLYQDLFKRLDAAVSGKGSPA
;
A
#
# COMPACT_ATOMS: atom_id res chain seq x y z
N MET A 1 -23.24 13.78 -11.35
CA MET A 1 -21.77 14.01 -11.36
C MET A 1 -21.05 12.74 -10.89
N ALA A 2 -21.09 11.69 -11.71
CA ALA A 2 -20.43 10.42 -11.42
C ALA A 2 -18.95 10.50 -11.88
N THR A 3 -18.10 10.73 -10.88
CA THR A 3 -16.91 9.92 -10.62
C THR A 3 -15.81 9.78 -11.70
N ARG A 4 -14.90 10.77 -11.69
CA ARG A 4 -13.51 10.58 -12.17
C ARG A 4 -12.71 9.54 -11.34
N ARG A 5 -13.18 9.17 -10.15
CA ARG A 5 -12.48 8.26 -9.20
C ARG A 5 -12.78 6.76 -9.41
N GLU A 6 -13.85 6.41 -10.12
CA GLU A 6 -14.29 5.01 -10.30
C GLU A 6 -13.70 4.36 -11.57
N GLN A 7 -13.22 5.19 -12.50
CA GLN A 7 -12.70 4.76 -13.80
C GLN A 7 -11.49 3.80 -13.70
N PRO A 8 -10.48 4.03 -12.82
CA PRO A 8 -9.33 3.13 -12.78
C PRO A 8 -9.65 1.74 -12.22
N ALA A 9 -10.50 1.63 -11.18
CA ALA A 9 -10.90 0.33 -10.63
C ALA A 9 -11.64 -0.54 -11.65
N CYS A 10 -12.58 0.06 -12.39
CA CYS A 10 -13.39 -0.63 -13.39
C CYS A 10 -12.57 -1.12 -14.59
N LEU A 11 -11.51 -0.41 -14.97
CA LEU A 11 -10.64 -0.77 -16.09
C LEU A 11 -9.58 -1.83 -15.71
N LEU A 12 -9.11 -1.83 -14.47
CA LEU A 12 -8.00 -2.69 -14.05
C LEU A 12 -8.45 -4.11 -13.65
N ALA A 13 -9.63 -4.27 -13.05
CA ALA A 13 -10.13 -5.58 -12.64
C ALA A 13 -10.30 -6.58 -13.81
N PRO A 14 -10.84 -6.20 -14.99
CA PRO A 14 -10.93 -7.09 -16.15
C PRO A 14 -9.57 -7.45 -16.76
N LEU A 15 -8.58 -6.56 -16.66
CA LEU A 15 -7.22 -6.80 -17.17
C LEU A 15 -6.48 -7.79 -16.28
N GLN A 16 -6.63 -7.67 -14.95
CA GLN A 16 -6.09 -8.62 -13.98
C GLN A 16 -6.60 -10.05 -14.22
N ALA A 17 -7.89 -10.19 -14.53
CA ALA A 17 -8.52 -11.48 -14.79
C ALA A 17 -8.05 -12.14 -16.11
N LYS A 18 -7.68 -11.34 -17.12
CA LYS A 18 -7.31 -11.84 -18.46
C LYS A 18 -5.82 -12.14 -18.62
N GLN A 19 -4.93 -11.52 -17.84
CA GLN A 19 -3.49 -11.77 -17.89
C GLN A 19 -2.87 -11.82 -16.48
N PRO A 20 -3.02 -12.94 -15.75
CA PRO A 20 -2.60 -13.05 -14.35
C PRO A 20 -1.08 -12.99 -14.13
N GLY A 21 -0.27 -13.05 -15.19
CA GLY A 21 1.20 -12.93 -15.15
C GLY A 21 1.75 -11.54 -15.48
N PHE A 22 0.96 -10.63 -16.06
CA PHE A 22 1.46 -9.30 -16.39
C PHE A 22 1.31 -8.37 -15.20
N ARG A 23 2.44 -7.91 -14.64
CA ARG A 23 2.49 -6.87 -13.61
C ARG A 23 1.49 -7.10 -12.46
N ALA A 24 1.30 -8.35 -12.06
CA ALA A 24 0.24 -8.76 -11.13
C ALA A 24 0.31 -8.00 -9.79
N GLU A 25 1.53 -7.70 -9.35
CA GLU A 25 1.76 -6.80 -8.22
C GLU A 25 1.28 -5.38 -8.49
N GLU A 26 1.74 -4.74 -9.56
CA GLU A 26 1.39 -3.34 -9.89
C GLU A 26 -0.13 -3.18 -10.08
N VAL A 27 -0.79 -4.15 -10.70
CA VAL A 27 -2.25 -4.16 -10.87
C VAL A 27 -2.96 -4.31 -9.53
N GLY A 28 -2.50 -5.25 -8.69
CA GLY A 28 -3.07 -5.43 -7.36
C GLY A 28 -2.89 -4.20 -6.47
N LEU A 29 -1.72 -3.57 -6.53
CA LEU A 29 -1.43 -2.33 -5.82
C LEU A 29 -2.29 -1.17 -6.31
N ALA A 30 -2.44 -1.02 -7.63
CA ALA A 30 -3.30 -0.02 -8.23
C ALA A 30 -4.78 -0.22 -7.84
N LEU A 31 -5.24 -1.47 -7.76
CA LEU A 31 -6.60 -1.80 -7.29
C LEU A 31 -6.80 -1.42 -5.81
N GLY A 32 -5.85 -1.76 -4.94
CA GLY A 32 -5.86 -1.34 -3.54
C GLY A 32 -5.95 0.18 -3.38
N ARG A 33 -5.12 0.93 -4.13
CA ARG A 33 -5.16 2.40 -4.19
C ARG A 33 -6.50 2.95 -4.68
N ALA A 34 -7.11 2.30 -5.67
CA ALA A 34 -8.41 2.70 -6.17
C ALA A 34 -9.51 2.50 -5.11
N TYR A 35 -9.48 1.40 -4.36
CA TYR A 35 -10.41 1.19 -3.23
C TYR A 35 -10.23 2.25 -2.13
N LEU A 36 -8.98 2.61 -1.78
CA LEU A 36 -8.72 3.71 -0.85
C LEU A 36 -9.34 5.03 -1.33
N ALA A 37 -9.15 5.36 -2.62
CA ALA A 37 -9.66 6.59 -3.22
C ALA A 37 -11.20 6.64 -3.30
N SER A 38 -11.85 5.48 -3.40
CA SER A 38 -13.32 5.35 -3.35
C SER A 38 -13.87 5.19 -1.93
N GLY A 39 -13.05 5.23 -0.89
CA GLY A 39 -13.48 5.10 0.51
C GLY A 39 -13.81 3.67 0.95
N ARG A 40 -13.53 2.67 0.11
CA ARG A 40 -13.79 1.23 0.34
C ARG A 40 -12.67 0.62 1.19
N GLN A 41 -12.60 1.02 2.46
CA GLN A 41 -11.45 0.73 3.33
C GLN A 41 -11.22 -0.76 3.56
N GLU A 42 -12.26 -1.57 3.80
CA GLU A 42 -12.09 -3.01 4.06
C GLU A 42 -11.53 -3.75 2.84
N GLU A 43 -12.05 -3.41 1.67
CA GLU A 43 -11.64 -4.01 0.39
C GLU A 43 -10.23 -3.58 -0.01
N ALA A 44 -9.87 -2.33 0.29
CA ALA A 44 -8.50 -1.84 0.16
C ALA A 44 -7.54 -2.63 1.04
N GLY A 45 -7.87 -2.83 2.32
CA GLY A 45 -7.06 -3.59 3.26
C GLY A 45 -6.83 -5.01 2.79
N ALA A 46 -7.90 -5.74 2.45
CA ALA A 46 -7.81 -7.11 1.96
C ALA A 46 -6.99 -7.23 0.67
N GLN A 47 -7.16 -6.30 -0.26
CA GLN A 47 -6.39 -6.29 -1.51
C GLN A 47 -4.91 -6.01 -1.26
N LEU A 48 -4.58 -5.04 -0.40
CA LEU A 48 -3.19 -4.70 -0.09
C LEU A 48 -2.49 -5.82 0.70
N GLU A 49 -3.19 -6.46 1.63
CA GLU A 49 -2.67 -7.62 2.37
C GLU A 49 -2.38 -8.79 1.43
N ASN A 50 -3.29 -9.12 0.51
CA ASN A 50 -3.07 -10.17 -0.47
C ASN A 50 -1.83 -9.92 -1.35
N VAL A 51 -1.65 -8.68 -1.82
CA VAL A 51 -0.50 -8.31 -2.65
C VAL A 51 0.78 -8.32 -1.82
N ALA A 52 0.74 -7.88 -0.56
CA ALA A 52 1.89 -7.87 0.34
C ALA A 52 2.36 -9.30 0.64
N GLU A 53 1.43 -10.23 0.89
CA GLU A 53 1.74 -11.63 1.13
C GLU A 53 2.33 -12.33 -0.09
N ARG A 54 1.83 -11.99 -1.29
CA ARG A 54 2.25 -12.66 -2.53
C ARG A 54 3.57 -12.13 -3.09
N PHE A 55 3.84 -10.83 -2.98
CA PHE A 55 4.99 -10.19 -3.63
C PHE A 55 5.95 -9.54 -2.65
N GLY A 56 5.46 -9.05 -1.52
CA GLY A 56 6.30 -8.55 -0.42
C GLY A 56 7.17 -7.34 -0.74
N SER A 57 6.91 -6.59 -1.82
CA SER A 57 7.70 -5.40 -2.13
C SER A 57 7.52 -4.31 -1.07
N VAL A 58 8.54 -3.45 -0.97
CA VAL A 58 8.51 -2.32 -0.04
C VAL A 58 7.35 -1.37 -0.34
N GLU A 59 7.03 -1.14 -1.61
CA GLU A 59 5.92 -0.27 -1.98
C GLU A 59 4.59 -0.77 -1.43
N THR A 60 4.29 -2.05 -1.66
CA THR A 60 3.06 -2.68 -1.18
C THR A 60 2.98 -2.69 0.35
N ARG A 61 4.08 -3.02 1.03
CA ARG A 61 4.14 -3.04 2.50
C ARG A 61 3.92 -1.65 3.09
N VAL A 62 4.48 -0.60 2.49
CA VAL A 62 4.27 0.78 2.97
C VAL A 62 2.80 1.19 2.81
N GLU A 63 2.17 0.89 1.67
CA GLU A 63 0.75 1.21 1.45
C GLU A 63 -0.15 0.45 2.46
N LEU A 64 0.14 -0.83 2.72
CA LEU A 64 -0.58 -1.61 3.74
C LEU A 64 -0.38 -1.04 5.15
N ALA A 65 0.85 -0.65 5.50
CA ALA A 65 1.13 -0.03 6.80
C ALA A 65 0.39 1.30 6.97
N LEU A 66 0.37 2.16 5.95
CA LEU A 66 -0.38 3.42 5.95
C LEU A 66 -1.88 3.20 6.14
N TRP A 67 -2.46 2.24 5.41
CA TRP A 67 -3.86 1.87 5.58
C TRP A 67 -4.14 1.36 6.99
N ALA A 68 -3.28 0.46 7.51
CA ALA A 68 -3.44 -0.12 8.83
C ALA A 68 -3.35 0.93 9.94
N LEU A 69 -2.42 1.90 9.83
CA LEU A 69 -2.32 3.03 10.75
C LEU A 69 -3.58 3.90 10.73
N ALA A 70 -4.09 4.23 9.54
CA ALA A 70 -5.29 5.05 9.37
C ALA A 70 -6.58 4.37 9.90
N ASN A 71 -6.63 3.04 9.88
CA ASN A 71 -7.80 2.26 10.30
C ASN A 71 -7.64 1.63 11.70
N GLY A 72 -6.62 2.03 12.48
CA GLY A 72 -6.40 1.53 13.84
C GLY A 72 -5.99 0.06 13.94
N LYS A 73 -5.52 -0.57 12.86
CA LYS A 73 -5.07 -1.97 12.82
C LYS A 73 -3.62 -2.09 13.30
N GLU A 74 -3.41 -1.91 14.59
CA GLU A 74 -2.06 -1.72 15.16
C GLU A 74 -1.13 -2.91 14.98
N ALA A 75 -1.60 -4.13 15.23
CA ALA A 75 -0.78 -5.33 15.07
C ALA A 75 -0.27 -5.47 13.62
N LEU A 76 -1.15 -5.22 12.64
CA LEU A 76 -0.81 -5.26 11.22
C LEU A 76 0.17 -4.15 10.85
N ALA A 77 -0.09 -2.91 11.31
CA ALA A 77 0.83 -1.80 11.08
C ALA A 77 2.23 -2.10 11.63
N GLN A 78 2.33 -2.61 12.86
CA GLN A 78 3.62 -2.93 13.48
C GLN A 78 4.35 -4.08 12.80
N ARG A 79 3.62 -5.09 12.29
CA ARG A 79 4.20 -6.16 11.46
C ARG A 79 4.86 -5.56 10.23
N GLU A 80 4.14 -4.78 9.44
CA GLU A 80 4.66 -4.24 8.19
C GLU A 80 5.77 -3.20 8.42
N LEU A 81 5.68 -2.37 9.46
CA LEU A 81 6.76 -1.44 9.83
C LEU A 81 8.08 -2.16 10.11
N LYS A 82 8.06 -3.32 10.77
CA LYS A 82 9.26 -4.12 11.02
C LYS A 82 9.89 -4.64 9.73
N GLU A 83 9.06 -5.12 8.81
CA GLU A 83 9.49 -5.64 7.51
C GLU A 83 10.06 -4.53 6.62
N ILE A 84 9.42 -3.36 6.63
CA ILE A 84 9.89 -2.17 5.93
C ILE A 84 11.24 -1.72 6.48
N GLU A 85 11.40 -1.65 7.79
CA GLU A 85 12.68 -1.29 8.42
C GLU A 85 13.78 -2.32 8.12
N HIS A 86 13.43 -3.61 8.09
CA HIS A 86 14.35 -4.66 7.65
C HIS A 86 14.81 -4.44 6.20
N ALA A 87 13.89 -4.21 5.27
CA ALA A 87 14.21 -3.93 3.88
C ALA A 87 15.04 -2.64 3.73
N ARG A 88 14.64 -1.57 4.43
CA ARG A 88 15.29 -0.25 4.41
C ARG A 88 16.76 -0.36 4.82
N ARG A 89 17.09 -1.14 5.86
CA ARG A 89 18.47 -1.33 6.34
C ARG A 89 19.42 -1.91 5.28
N HIS A 90 18.92 -2.78 4.41
CA HIS A 90 19.71 -3.45 3.38
C HIS A 90 19.72 -2.72 2.02
N MET A 91 18.89 -1.67 1.86
CA MET A 91 18.86 -0.89 0.63
C MET A 91 20.12 -0.07 0.41
N THR A 92 20.60 -0.05 -0.83
CA THR A 92 21.62 0.90 -1.28
C THR A 92 21.09 2.34 -1.20
N LYS A 93 22.00 3.32 -1.16
CA LYS A 93 21.64 4.75 -1.18
C LYS A 93 20.77 5.12 -2.39
N TYR A 94 21.09 4.60 -3.56
CA TYR A 94 20.33 4.82 -4.79
C TYR A 94 18.90 4.30 -4.67
N THR A 95 18.74 3.03 -4.28
CA THR A 95 17.41 2.41 -4.09
C THR A 95 16.60 3.12 -3.02
N ARG A 96 17.23 3.54 -1.92
CA ARG A 96 16.57 4.32 -0.87
C ARG A 96 16.10 5.69 -1.37
N GLY A 97 16.84 6.29 -2.30
CA GLY A 97 16.45 7.54 -2.98
C GLY A 97 15.18 7.38 -3.83
N LEU A 98 15.03 6.24 -4.52
CA LEU A 98 13.81 5.95 -5.31
C LEU A 98 12.54 5.89 -4.44
N TYR A 99 12.65 5.45 -3.18
CA TYR A 99 11.54 5.34 -2.24
C TYR A 99 11.44 6.50 -1.24
N GLN A 100 12.21 7.59 -1.44
CA GLN A 100 12.33 8.65 -0.44
C GLN A 100 10.98 9.29 -0.08
N ASP A 101 10.17 9.65 -1.07
CA ASP A 101 8.86 10.28 -0.82
C ASP A 101 7.89 9.32 -0.14
N LEU A 102 7.97 8.03 -0.49
CA LEU A 102 7.16 6.98 0.11
C LEU A 102 7.49 6.79 1.60
N PHE A 103 8.78 6.73 1.95
CA PHE A 103 9.21 6.67 3.35
C PHE A 103 8.85 7.94 4.11
N LYS A 104 8.98 9.12 3.51
CA LYS A 104 8.58 10.38 4.14
C LYS A 104 7.10 10.40 4.54
N ARG A 105 6.22 9.86 3.69
CA ARG A 105 4.78 9.72 3.99
C ARG A 105 4.54 8.75 5.15
N LEU A 106 5.25 7.62 5.17
CA LEU A 106 5.16 6.65 6.25
C LEU A 106 5.63 7.22 7.58
N ASP A 107 6.82 7.83 7.59
CA ASP A 107 7.42 8.44 8.78
C ASP A 107 6.47 9.51 9.37
N ALA A 108 5.86 10.34 8.52
CA ALA A 108 4.85 11.31 8.95
C ALA A 108 3.60 10.68 9.57
N ALA A 109 3.09 9.59 9.01
CA ALA A 109 1.92 8.87 9.54
C ALA A 109 2.23 8.22 10.90
N VAL A 110 3.42 7.65 11.06
CA VAL A 110 3.88 7.06 12.33
C VAL A 110 4.03 8.13 13.41
N SER A 111 4.68 9.26 13.11
CA SER A 111 4.82 10.37 14.06
C SER A 111 3.48 11.02 14.41
N GLY A 112 2.56 11.15 13.45
CA GLY A 112 1.23 11.73 13.68
C GLY A 112 0.34 10.87 14.59
N LYS A 113 0.49 9.54 14.56
CA LYS A 113 -0.24 8.63 15.46
C LYS A 113 0.31 8.64 16.90
N GLY A 114 1.54 9.15 17.09
CA GLY A 114 2.22 9.24 18.39
C GLY A 114 1.93 10.50 19.21
N SER A 115 1.09 11.43 18.72
CA SER A 115 0.57 12.54 19.52
C SER A 115 -0.82 12.19 20.06
N PRO A 116 -0.93 11.73 21.33
CA PRO A 116 -2.19 11.85 22.05
C PRO A 116 -2.46 13.33 22.29
N ALA A 117 -3.59 13.84 21.80
CA ALA A 117 -4.19 15.05 22.33
C ALA A 117 -4.81 14.75 23.70
#